data_AF-A0A318T3W8-F1
#
_entry.id   AF-A0A318T3W8-F1
#
_cell.length_a   1.000
_cell.length_b   1.000
_cell.length_c   1.000
_cell.angle_alpha   90.00
_cell.angle_beta   90.00
_cell.angle_gamma   90.00
#
_symmetry.space_group_name_H-M   'P 1'
#
loop_
_entity.id
_entity.type
_entity.pdbx_description
1 polymer ?
#
loop_
_entity_poly.entity_id
_entity_poly.type
_entity_poly.pdbx_seq_one_letter_code
_entity_poly.pdbx_strand_id
1 'polypeptide(L)'
;MSKPVIEISPDGGRSPLPALNILPSLKNGLSYHEQRDSRHPLGIYNLSIARICDKVAKCADKLEAYWQVSSSLDSMDNVNVVQGEIIDYLELTMYAAAEHVDDLEEIAKTFYKSDRESASSADVRLLKKAIKPLRDEISNFANTIKHAHGRLRLYETDFHHDGHTLRVLGFFIEGWVDGGVAPHRVLHSGGKAVLSVTSFLWNVLTYVGEMSVALAEFLTRIKACDPGIVEARDTSIFRKTAIKLARLPLYSFDDDHPFDRVKWVLSLDDKLAGETNSGIYGSLLTSWSKSGDGKFGGFRLLYAGDGITRTFKIANPTKLDLKHWE
;
A
#
# COMPACT_ATOMS: atom_id res chain seq x y z
N MET A 1 -14.58 -5.28 19.64
CA MET A 1 -13.85 -4.00 19.64
C MET A 1 -14.15 -3.30 18.33
N SER A 2 -14.31 -1.97 18.31
CA SER A 2 -14.48 -1.20 17.06
C SER A 2 -13.19 -1.23 16.24
N LYS A 3 -13.30 -1.32 14.90
CA LYS A 3 -12.15 -1.21 13.99
C LYS A 3 -11.46 0.16 14.17
N PRO A 4 -10.11 0.25 14.12
CA PRO A 4 -9.42 1.52 14.02
C PRO A 4 -9.93 2.33 12.82
N VAL A 5 -9.92 3.67 12.92
CA VAL A 5 -10.47 4.57 11.90
C VAL A 5 -9.34 5.43 11.32
N ILE A 6 -9.22 5.46 9.99
CA ILE A 6 -8.40 6.42 9.25
C ILE A 6 -9.36 7.37 8.54
N GLU A 7 -9.33 8.65 8.91
CA GLU A 7 -10.24 9.68 8.41
C GLU A 7 -9.51 10.67 7.52
N ILE A 8 -10.03 10.88 6.31
CA ILE A 8 -9.59 11.91 5.38
C ILE A 8 -10.62 13.04 5.40
N SER A 9 -10.25 14.16 6.04
CA SER A 9 -11.10 15.36 6.12
C SER A 9 -10.91 16.27 4.89
N PRO A 10 -11.96 16.98 4.45
CA PRO A 10 -11.92 17.78 3.22
C PRO A 10 -11.05 19.03 3.36
N ASP A 11 -11.06 19.63 4.54
CA ASP A 11 -10.31 20.85 4.89
C ASP A 11 -8.83 20.58 5.20
N GLY A 12 -8.43 19.30 5.34
CA GLY A 12 -7.09 18.92 5.80
C GLY A 12 -6.80 19.31 7.24
N GLY A 13 -7.82 19.69 8.03
CA GLY A 13 -7.67 20.25 9.37
C GLY A 13 -7.17 19.26 10.41
N ARG A 14 -7.20 17.95 10.12
CA ARG A 14 -6.59 16.89 10.94
C ARG A 14 -5.80 15.93 10.07
N SER A 15 -4.52 15.76 10.41
CA SER A 15 -3.70 14.72 9.80
C SER A 15 -4.22 13.34 10.24
N PRO A 16 -4.47 12.40 9.30
CA PRO A 16 -4.72 10.99 9.59
C PRO A 16 -3.46 10.26 10.11
N LEU A 17 -2.32 10.94 10.19
CA LEU A 17 -1.02 10.41 10.58
C LEU A 17 -0.58 11.03 11.92
N PRO A 18 -0.91 10.42 13.07
CA PRO A 18 -0.63 11.00 14.38
C PRO A 18 0.84 11.37 14.61
N ALA A 19 1.80 10.62 14.05
CA ALA A 19 3.21 10.97 14.19
C ALA A 19 3.56 12.32 13.52
N LEU A 20 2.88 12.72 12.43
CA LEU A 20 3.09 14.03 11.81
C LEU A 20 2.60 15.19 12.70
N ASN A 21 1.64 14.94 13.59
CA ASN A 21 1.19 15.94 14.55
C ASN A 21 2.16 16.09 15.73
N ILE A 22 2.95 15.05 16.01
CA ILE A 22 3.82 14.96 17.19
C ILE A 22 5.26 15.37 16.87
N LEU A 23 5.84 14.88 15.78
CA LEU A 23 7.24 15.11 15.39
C LEU A 23 7.67 16.58 15.23
N PRO A 24 6.81 17.54 14.84
CA PRO A 24 7.17 18.97 14.85
C PRO A 24 7.38 19.56 16.25
N SER A 25 6.81 18.92 17.28
CA SER A 25 6.78 19.40 18.66
C SER A 25 7.85 18.77 19.56
N LEU A 26 8.88 18.18 18.94
CA LEU A 26 9.98 17.54 19.66
C LEU A 26 10.71 18.54 20.54
N LYS A 27 10.98 18.15 21.79
CA LYS A 27 11.77 18.95 22.72
C LYS A 27 13.19 19.13 22.22
N ASN A 28 13.69 20.36 22.32
CA ASN A 28 15.07 20.68 21.98
C ASN A 28 16.05 19.80 22.78
N GLY A 29 17.04 19.23 22.08
CA GLY A 29 18.10 18.43 22.70
C GLY A 29 17.70 17.00 23.12
N LEU A 30 16.48 16.56 22.83
CA LEU A 30 16.04 15.20 23.18
C LEU A 30 16.48 14.13 22.16
N SER A 31 16.49 14.47 20.88
CA SER A 31 17.04 13.59 19.84
C SER A 31 18.55 13.83 19.71
N TYR A 32 19.30 12.75 19.53
CA TYR A 32 20.73 12.69 19.24
C TYR A 32 21.03 12.58 17.74
N HIS A 33 20.15 13.06 16.86
CA HIS A 33 20.28 12.85 15.41
C HIS A 33 21.56 13.48 14.84
N GLU A 34 21.95 14.67 15.29
CA GLU A 34 23.21 15.32 14.86
C GLU A 34 24.44 14.53 15.31
N GLN A 35 24.47 14.03 16.55
CA GLN A 35 25.58 13.22 17.06
C GLN A 35 25.69 11.86 16.37
N ARG A 36 24.60 11.41 15.75
CA ARG A 36 24.51 10.15 15.02
C ARG A 36 24.65 10.31 13.51
N ASP A 37 25.01 11.50 13.02
CA ASP A 37 25.09 11.82 11.58
C ASP A 37 23.83 11.43 10.81
N SER A 38 22.67 11.72 11.41
CA SER A 38 21.36 11.36 10.89
C SER A 38 20.49 12.60 10.71
N ARG A 39 19.54 12.52 9.77
CA ARG A 39 18.56 13.58 9.56
C ARG A 39 17.67 13.72 10.79
N HIS A 40 17.13 14.94 10.99
CA HIS A 40 16.12 15.17 12.01
C HIS A 40 14.94 14.18 11.85
N PRO A 41 14.37 13.63 12.95
CA PRO A 41 13.30 12.64 12.90
C PRO A 41 12.10 13.02 12.01
N LEU A 42 11.64 14.26 12.11
CA LEU A 42 10.57 14.80 11.25
C LEU A 42 10.97 14.77 9.76
N GLY A 43 12.24 15.04 9.45
CA GLY A 43 12.76 15.03 8.09
C GLY A 43 12.78 13.62 7.49
N ILE A 44 13.21 12.62 8.27
CA ILE A 44 13.16 11.20 7.88
C ILE A 44 11.70 10.82 7.58
N TYR A 45 10.80 11.10 8.53
CA TYR A 45 9.40 10.71 8.40
C TYR A 45 8.71 11.36 7.20
N ASN A 46 8.90 12.67 6.98
CA ASN A 46 8.33 13.39 5.85
C ASN A 46 8.79 12.81 4.50
N LEU A 47 10.09 12.53 4.36
CA LEU A 47 10.64 11.95 3.13
C LEU A 47 10.08 10.56 2.86
N SER A 48 9.98 9.76 3.91
CA SER A 48 9.49 8.39 3.84
C SER A 48 8.01 8.34 3.41
N ILE A 49 7.16 9.13 4.06
CA ILE A 49 5.74 9.26 3.71
C ILE A 49 5.57 9.80 2.28
N ALA A 50 6.35 10.82 1.92
CA ALA A 50 6.28 11.41 0.58
C ALA A 50 6.64 10.38 -0.50
N ARG A 51 7.69 9.58 -0.27
CA ARG A 51 8.15 8.56 -1.20
C ARG A 51 7.10 7.46 -1.40
N ILE A 52 6.55 6.90 -0.33
CA ILE A 52 5.51 5.87 -0.43
C ILE A 52 4.27 6.43 -1.14
N CYS A 53 3.79 7.59 -0.70
CA CYS A 53 2.58 8.19 -1.27
C CYS A 53 2.74 8.52 -2.75
N ASP A 54 3.92 8.96 -3.20
CA ASP A 54 4.26 9.17 -4.61
C ASP A 54 4.16 7.88 -5.43
N LYS A 55 4.72 6.76 -4.93
CA LYS A 55 4.70 5.48 -5.67
C LYS A 55 3.30 4.89 -5.75
N VAL A 56 2.57 4.91 -4.63
CA VAL A 56 1.17 4.47 -4.59
C VAL A 56 0.31 5.33 -5.52
N ALA A 57 0.44 6.66 -5.48
CA ALA A 57 -0.32 7.58 -6.32
C ALA A 57 -0.03 7.34 -7.81
N LYS A 58 1.24 7.17 -8.19
CA LYS A 58 1.62 6.87 -9.58
C LYS A 58 1.11 5.50 -10.03
N CYS A 59 1.15 4.49 -9.18
CA CYS A 59 0.56 3.19 -9.48
C CYS A 59 -0.96 3.31 -9.71
N ALA A 60 -1.64 4.09 -8.85
CA ALA A 60 -3.07 4.34 -8.99
C ALA A 60 -3.42 5.05 -10.31
N ASP A 61 -2.62 6.05 -10.70
CA ASP A 61 -2.80 6.75 -11.98
C ASP A 61 -2.65 5.82 -13.19
N LYS A 62 -1.69 4.88 -13.14
CA LYS A 62 -1.51 3.89 -14.22
C LYS A 62 -2.63 2.87 -14.27
N LEU A 63 -3.16 2.45 -13.12
CA LEU A 63 -4.33 1.58 -13.04
C LEU A 63 -5.58 2.27 -13.58
N GLU A 64 -5.82 3.53 -13.20
CA GLU A 64 -6.92 4.32 -13.75
C GLU A 64 -6.80 4.46 -15.27
N ALA A 65 -5.61 4.81 -15.77
CA ALA A 65 -5.35 4.88 -17.21
C ALA A 65 -5.61 3.53 -17.90
N TYR A 66 -5.19 2.41 -17.29
CA TYR A 66 -5.45 1.06 -17.82
C TYR A 66 -6.95 0.79 -18.02
N TRP A 67 -7.79 1.19 -17.06
CA TRP A 67 -9.25 1.01 -17.17
C TRP A 67 -9.93 2.00 -18.12
N GLN A 68 -9.29 3.12 -18.43
CA GLN A 68 -9.82 4.13 -19.36
C GLN A 68 -9.42 3.90 -20.82
N VAL A 69 -8.35 3.13 -21.09
CA VAL A 69 -7.90 2.81 -22.45
C VAL A 69 -8.92 1.87 -23.12
N SER A 70 -9.81 2.45 -23.91
CA SER A 70 -10.90 1.77 -24.63
C SER A 70 -10.40 0.71 -25.62
N SER A 71 -11.27 -0.23 -25.97
CA SER A 71 -11.08 -1.48 -26.72
C SER A 71 -10.67 -1.38 -28.21
N SER A 72 -9.80 -0.46 -28.63
CA SER A 72 -9.30 -0.37 -30.01
C SER A 72 -7.98 -1.13 -30.23
N LEU A 73 -7.61 -1.45 -31.47
CA LEU A 73 -6.37 -2.20 -31.76
C LEU A 73 -5.09 -1.37 -31.47
N ASP A 74 -5.11 -0.05 -31.70
CA ASP A 74 -4.06 0.89 -31.25
C ASP A 74 -3.94 0.96 -29.71
N SER A 75 -4.92 0.39 -29.00
CA SER A 75 -4.92 0.31 -27.55
C SER A 75 -4.05 -0.85 -27.03
N MET A 76 -3.71 -1.87 -27.83
CA MET A 76 -2.99 -3.04 -27.31
C MET A 76 -1.52 -2.75 -26.99
N ASP A 77 -0.81 -2.01 -27.84
CA ASP A 77 0.57 -1.60 -27.54
C ASP A 77 0.60 -0.65 -26.34
N ASN A 78 -0.36 0.27 -26.26
CA ASN A 78 -0.52 1.16 -25.12
C ASN A 78 -0.86 0.39 -23.82
N VAL A 79 -1.67 -0.66 -23.89
CA VAL A 79 -1.98 -1.52 -22.74
C VAL A 79 -0.73 -2.22 -22.23
N ASN A 80 0.12 -2.76 -23.11
CA ASN A 80 1.38 -3.41 -22.71
C ASN A 80 2.33 -2.42 -22.01
N VAL A 81 2.45 -1.19 -22.53
CA VAL A 81 3.25 -0.13 -21.90
C VAL A 81 2.71 0.21 -20.52
N VAL A 82 1.40 0.44 -20.40
CA VAL A 82 0.77 0.76 -19.11
C VAL A 82 0.91 -0.39 -18.11
N GLN A 83 0.79 -1.65 -18.55
CA GLN A 83 1.01 -2.83 -17.71
C GLN A 83 2.45 -2.90 -17.19
N GLY A 84 3.44 -2.59 -18.03
CA GLY A 84 4.84 -2.49 -17.61
C GLY A 84 5.03 -1.42 -16.52
N GLU A 85 4.43 -0.24 -16.71
CA GLU A 85 4.49 0.82 -15.70
C GLU A 85 3.77 0.45 -14.40
N ILE A 86 2.66 -0.30 -14.46
CA ILE A 86 1.97 -0.83 -13.26
C ILE A 86 2.91 -1.75 -12.48
N ILE A 87 3.62 -2.67 -13.16
CA ILE A 87 4.60 -3.56 -12.53
C ILE A 87 5.70 -2.74 -11.86
N ASP A 88 6.30 -1.79 -12.58
CA ASP A 88 7.38 -0.94 -12.05
C ASP A 88 6.94 -0.18 -10.80
N TYR A 89 5.74 0.44 -10.82
CA TYR A 89 5.24 1.18 -9.66
C TYR A 89 4.80 0.28 -8.51
N LEU A 90 4.36 -0.95 -8.77
CA LEU A 90 4.13 -1.94 -7.71
C LEU A 90 5.43 -2.32 -7.00
N GLU A 91 6.49 -2.64 -7.75
CA GLU A 91 7.80 -2.95 -7.19
C GLU A 91 8.38 -1.75 -6.41
N LEU A 92 8.32 -0.54 -6.99
CA LEU A 92 8.75 0.68 -6.31
C LEU A 92 7.95 0.97 -5.04
N THR A 93 6.66 0.63 -5.02
CA THR A 93 5.81 0.74 -3.83
C THR A 93 6.26 -0.24 -2.74
N MET A 94 6.55 -1.50 -3.10
CA MET A 94 7.09 -2.50 -2.16
C MET A 94 8.42 -2.04 -1.55
N TYR A 95 9.33 -1.52 -2.37
CA TYR A 95 10.61 -1.00 -1.87
C TYR A 95 10.44 0.22 -0.98
N ALA A 96 9.60 1.19 -1.37
CA ALA A 96 9.33 2.37 -0.55
C ALA A 96 8.68 1.99 0.80
N ALA A 97 7.78 1.00 0.81
CA ALA A 97 7.17 0.50 2.03
C ALA A 97 8.18 -0.23 2.93
N ALA A 98 9.12 -1.00 2.36
CA ALA A 98 10.20 -1.65 3.10
C ALA A 98 11.13 -0.60 3.76
N GLU A 99 11.57 0.39 2.98
CA GLU A 99 12.41 1.48 3.48
C GLU A 99 11.71 2.29 4.57
N HIS A 100 10.39 2.45 4.51
CA HIS A 100 9.65 3.15 5.57
C HIS A 100 9.74 2.45 6.91
N VAL A 101 9.72 1.12 6.93
CA VAL A 101 9.94 0.37 8.18
C VAL A 101 11.33 0.69 8.75
N ASP A 102 12.35 0.67 7.89
CA ASP A 102 13.73 0.96 8.30
C ASP A 102 13.88 2.40 8.79
N ASP A 103 13.23 3.35 8.11
CA ASP A 103 13.18 4.77 8.49
C ASP A 103 12.55 4.97 9.88
N LEU A 104 11.49 4.22 10.22
CA LEU A 104 10.87 4.28 11.55
C LEU A 104 11.78 3.72 12.64
N GLU A 105 12.50 2.63 12.35
CA GLU A 105 13.51 2.12 13.26
C GLU A 105 14.65 3.12 13.45
N GLU A 106 15.06 3.81 12.38
CA GLU A 106 16.12 4.82 12.45
C GLU A 106 15.67 6.05 13.23
N ILE A 107 14.45 6.54 13.01
CA ILE A 107 13.83 7.59 13.83
C ILE A 107 13.90 7.21 15.32
N ALA A 108 13.52 5.98 15.68
CA ALA A 108 13.55 5.54 17.07
C ALA A 108 14.98 5.52 17.65
N LYS A 109 15.99 5.10 16.87
CA LYS A 109 17.39 5.11 17.30
C LYS A 109 17.91 6.52 17.57
N THR A 110 17.42 7.53 16.86
CA THR A 110 17.87 8.92 17.09
C THR A 110 17.61 9.40 18.53
N PHE A 111 16.69 8.80 19.29
CA PHE A 111 16.41 9.19 20.68
C PHE A 111 17.36 8.57 21.72
N TYR A 112 18.40 7.86 21.28
CA TYR A 112 19.39 7.21 22.17
C TYR A 112 20.80 7.55 21.72
N LYS A 113 21.75 7.67 22.66
CA LYS A 113 23.13 8.08 22.34
C LYS A 113 23.90 7.01 21.60
N SER A 114 23.52 5.74 21.80
CA SER A 114 24.20 4.60 21.20
C SER A 114 23.22 3.51 20.80
N ASP A 115 23.65 2.63 19.90
CA ASP A 115 22.85 1.47 19.48
C ASP A 115 22.60 0.50 20.63
N ARG A 116 23.53 0.44 21.59
CA ARG A 116 23.37 -0.38 22.80
C ARG A 116 22.21 0.13 23.67
N GLU A 117 22.11 1.45 23.86
CA GLU A 117 21.01 2.05 24.60
C GLU A 117 19.67 1.79 23.90
N SER A 118 19.61 2.06 22.59
CA SER A 118 18.41 1.81 21.77
C SER A 118 17.98 0.34 21.81
N ALA A 119 18.90 -0.60 21.63
CA ALA A 119 18.61 -2.04 21.66
C ALA A 119 18.11 -2.53 23.02
N SER A 120 18.52 -1.87 24.12
CA SER A 120 18.07 -2.20 25.47
C SER A 120 16.69 -1.61 25.83
N SER A 121 16.21 -0.62 25.07
CA SER A 121 14.97 0.09 25.36
C SER A 121 13.73 -0.81 25.22
N ALA A 122 12.87 -0.79 26.25
CA ALA A 122 11.56 -1.44 26.18
C ALA A 122 10.65 -0.78 25.13
N ASP A 123 10.68 0.55 25.01
CA ASP A 123 9.84 1.29 24.08
C ASP A 123 10.22 1.04 22.62
N VAL A 124 11.53 0.93 22.31
CA VAL A 124 11.99 0.54 20.97
C VAL A 124 11.53 -0.87 20.63
N ARG A 125 11.60 -1.81 21.58
CA ARG A 125 11.10 -3.19 21.36
C ARG A 125 9.59 -3.22 21.13
N LEU A 126 8.82 -2.38 21.81
CA LEU A 126 7.37 -2.26 21.59
C LEU A 126 7.06 -1.70 20.20
N LEU A 127 7.77 -0.65 19.76
CA LEU A 127 7.64 -0.12 18.41
C LEU A 127 7.97 -1.19 17.36
N LYS A 128 9.12 -1.85 17.49
CA LYS A 128 9.53 -2.95 16.59
C LYS A 128 8.51 -4.07 16.55
N LYS A 129 7.89 -4.40 17.68
CA LYS A 129 6.81 -5.40 17.75
C LYS A 129 5.56 -4.93 17.00
N ALA A 130 5.19 -3.66 17.14
CA ALA A 130 4.02 -3.09 16.46
C ALA A 130 4.18 -3.07 14.93
N ILE A 131 5.38 -2.72 14.43
CA ILE A 131 5.67 -2.68 12.98
C ILE A 131 6.13 -4.03 12.40
N LYS A 132 6.25 -5.08 13.21
CA LYS A 132 6.77 -6.39 12.78
C LYS A 132 5.92 -7.11 11.74
N PRO A 133 4.59 -7.27 11.90
CA PRO A 133 3.78 -8.04 10.95
C PRO A 133 3.93 -7.52 9.51
N LEU A 134 3.90 -6.20 9.43
CA LEU A 134 4.12 -5.35 8.26
C LEU A 134 5.49 -5.53 7.61
N ARG A 135 6.55 -5.37 8.40
CA ARG A 135 7.91 -5.59 7.96
C ARG A 135 8.06 -6.99 7.40
N ASP A 136 7.59 -7.99 8.14
CA ASP A 136 7.74 -9.38 7.72
C ASP A 136 7.03 -9.62 6.38
N GLU A 137 5.84 -9.06 6.14
CA GLU A 137 5.15 -9.17 4.84
C GLU A 137 5.90 -8.45 3.71
N ILE A 138 6.16 -7.15 3.84
CA ILE A 138 6.74 -6.31 2.78
C ILE A 138 8.21 -6.67 2.50
N SER A 139 9.00 -6.92 3.54
CA SER A 139 10.40 -7.33 3.38
C SER A 139 10.51 -8.69 2.69
N ASN A 140 9.57 -9.61 2.92
CA ASN A 140 9.56 -10.89 2.21
C ASN A 140 9.34 -10.67 0.70
N PHE A 141 8.41 -9.80 0.30
CA PHE A 141 8.25 -9.45 -1.12
C PHE A 141 9.51 -8.81 -1.71
N ALA A 142 10.03 -7.76 -1.08
CA ALA A 142 11.20 -7.04 -1.57
C ALA A 142 12.44 -7.94 -1.66
N ASN A 143 12.67 -8.80 -0.66
CA ASN A 143 13.81 -9.72 -0.64
C ASN A 143 13.69 -10.80 -1.71
N THR A 144 12.49 -11.36 -1.93
CA THR A 144 12.30 -12.36 -3.00
C THR A 144 12.56 -11.76 -4.38
N ILE A 145 12.08 -10.54 -4.65
CA ILE A 145 12.34 -9.86 -5.93
C ILE A 145 13.85 -9.60 -6.09
N LYS A 146 14.49 -9.04 -5.05
CA LYS A 146 15.90 -8.64 -5.10
C LYS A 146 16.89 -9.80 -5.14
N HIS A 147 16.65 -10.85 -4.36
CA HIS A 147 17.65 -11.90 -4.08
C HIS A 147 17.33 -13.26 -4.69
N ALA A 148 16.06 -13.57 -4.94
CA ALA A 148 15.65 -14.86 -5.52
C ALA A 148 15.40 -14.78 -7.04
N HIS A 149 15.75 -13.65 -7.67
CA HIS A 149 15.40 -13.33 -9.06
C HIS A 149 13.90 -13.47 -9.35
N GLY A 150 13.06 -13.35 -8.31
CA GLY A 150 11.61 -13.36 -8.47
C GLY A 150 11.17 -12.14 -9.26
N ARG A 151 10.23 -12.32 -10.18
CA ARG A 151 9.57 -11.22 -10.89
C ARG A 151 8.15 -11.07 -10.40
N LEU A 152 7.68 -9.83 -10.32
CA LEU A 152 6.26 -9.56 -10.18
C LEU A 152 5.57 -9.86 -11.51
N ARG A 153 4.47 -10.61 -11.46
CA ARG A 153 3.64 -10.92 -12.63
C ARG A 153 2.22 -10.48 -12.41
N LEU A 154 1.67 -9.81 -13.41
CA LEU A 154 0.27 -9.44 -13.43
C LEU A 154 -0.60 -10.62 -13.84
N TYR A 155 -1.71 -10.75 -13.13
CA TYR A 155 -2.83 -11.61 -13.44
C TYR A 155 -4.00 -10.72 -13.84
N GLU A 156 -4.64 -11.02 -14.96
CA GLU A 156 -5.79 -10.28 -15.46
C GLU A 156 -6.95 -11.25 -15.70
N THR A 157 -8.16 -10.88 -15.29
CA THR A 157 -9.36 -11.63 -15.68
C THR A 157 -10.55 -10.70 -15.89
N ASP A 158 -11.37 -11.03 -16.88
CA ASP A 158 -12.66 -10.39 -17.07
C ASP A 158 -13.61 -10.82 -15.94
N PHE A 159 -14.32 -9.86 -15.37
CA PHE A 159 -15.36 -10.09 -14.39
C PHE A 159 -16.65 -9.42 -14.86
N HIS A 160 -17.68 -10.25 -15.05
CA HIS A 160 -19.00 -9.82 -15.46
C HIS A 160 -19.90 -9.73 -14.23
N HIS A 161 -20.45 -8.54 -13.97
CA HIS A 161 -21.25 -8.28 -12.77
C HIS A 161 -22.27 -7.17 -13.02
N ASP A 162 -23.56 -7.46 -12.76
CA ASP A 162 -24.69 -6.54 -12.93
C ASP A 162 -24.71 -5.81 -14.30
N GLY A 163 -24.50 -6.55 -15.39
CA GLY A 163 -24.47 -5.99 -16.75
C GLY A 163 -23.18 -5.23 -17.12
N HIS A 164 -22.26 -5.05 -16.17
CA HIS A 164 -20.95 -4.48 -16.43
C HIS A 164 -19.91 -5.57 -16.66
N THR A 165 -18.89 -5.25 -17.45
CA THR A 165 -17.68 -6.08 -17.61
C THR A 165 -16.48 -5.24 -17.22
N LEU A 166 -15.71 -5.71 -16.24
CA LEU A 166 -14.47 -5.07 -15.79
C LEU A 166 -13.33 -6.07 -15.85
N ARG A 167 -12.17 -5.64 -16.33
CA ARG A 167 -10.92 -6.39 -16.17
C ARG A 167 -10.36 -6.16 -14.78
N VAL A 168 -10.38 -7.16 -13.92
CA VAL A 168 -9.77 -7.10 -12.59
C VAL A 168 -8.31 -7.56 -12.65
N LEU A 169 -7.45 -6.83 -11.95
CA LEU A 169 -6.01 -7.03 -11.93
C LEU A 169 -5.50 -7.53 -10.58
N GLY A 170 -4.69 -8.56 -10.63
CA GLY A 170 -3.97 -9.11 -9.49
C GLY A 170 -2.49 -9.27 -9.83
N PHE A 171 -1.72 -9.71 -8.86
CA PHE A 171 -0.32 -10.04 -9.07
C PHE A 171 0.13 -11.21 -8.19
N PHE A 172 1.23 -11.82 -8.59
CA PHE A 172 1.99 -12.73 -7.77
C PHE A 172 3.49 -12.52 -7.99
N ILE A 173 4.30 -12.99 -7.05
CA ILE A 173 5.76 -13.01 -7.17
C ILE A 173 6.18 -14.41 -7.59
N GLU A 174 6.98 -14.48 -8.64
CA GLU A 174 7.50 -15.76 -9.15
C GLU A 174 8.42 -16.44 -8.13
N GLY A 175 8.35 -17.76 -8.14
CA GLY A 175 9.34 -18.66 -7.60
C GLY A 175 9.54 -19.86 -8.52
N TRP A 176 10.51 -20.69 -8.19
CA TRP A 176 10.80 -21.92 -8.93
C TRP A 176 10.21 -23.13 -8.21
N VAL A 177 9.33 -23.86 -8.88
CA VAL A 177 8.54 -24.94 -8.29
C VAL A 177 8.42 -26.11 -9.26
N ASP A 178 8.96 -27.26 -8.86
CA ASP A 178 8.88 -28.53 -9.60
C ASP A 178 9.33 -28.39 -11.08
N GLY A 179 10.40 -27.64 -11.32
CA GLY A 179 10.97 -27.47 -12.67
C GLY A 179 10.28 -26.42 -13.55
N GLY A 180 9.44 -25.57 -12.97
CA GLY A 180 8.82 -24.46 -13.68
C GLY A 180 8.60 -23.22 -12.82
N VAL A 181 8.26 -22.13 -13.48
CA VAL A 181 7.89 -20.86 -12.84
C VAL A 181 6.48 -20.97 -12.28
N ALA A 182 6.28 -20.57 -11.03
CA ALA A 182 5.01 -20.61 -10.33
C ALA A 182 4.94 -19.47 -9.30
N PRO A 183 3.78 -19.20 -8.68
CA PRO A 183 3.74 -18.36 -7.48
C PRO A 183 4.70 -18.87 -6.40
N HIS A 184 5.47 -17.97 -5.81
CA HIS A 184 6.45 -18.29 -4.78
C HIS A 184 5.75 -18.95 -3.56
N ARG A 185 6.12 -20.20 -3.26
CA ARG A 185 5.42 -21.07 -2.29
C ARG A 185 5.14 -20.43 -0.93
N VAL A 186 6.10 -19.66 -0.40
CA VAL A 186 5.96 -19.05 0.94
C VAL A 186 5.08 -17.81 0.89
N LEU A 187 5.25 -16.97 -0.14
CA LEU A 187 4.56 -15.69 -0.27
C LEU A 187 3.08 -15.89 -0.63
N HIS A 188 2.81 -16.95 -1.39
CA HIS A 188 1.49 -17.34 -1.87
C HIS A 188 0.94 -18.58 -1.14
N SER A 189 1.40 -18.79 0.10
CA SER A 189 0.89 -19.85 0.97
C SER A 189 -0.52 -19.52 1.49
N GLY A 190 -1.21 -20.52 2.05
CA GLY A 190 -2.54 -20.33 2.64
C GLY A 190 -3.65 -20.00 1.65
N GLY A 191 -3.48 -20.39 0.38
CA GLY A 191 -4.47 -20.16 -0.68
C GLY A 191 -4.35 -18.79 -1.36
N LYS A 192 -3.38 -17.94 -0.99
CA LYS A 192 -3.15 -16.60 -1.56
C LYS A 192 -2.41 -16.64 -2.90
N ALA A 193 -2.96 -17.36 -3.88
CA ALA A 193 -2.29 -17.58 -5.17
C ALA A 193 -2.11 -16.27 -5.96
N VAL A 194 -3.11 -15.39 -5.90
CA VAL A 194 -3.09 -14.07 -6.52
C VAL A 194 -3.53 -13.01 -5.51
N LEU A 195 -2.78 -11.91 -5.44
CA LEU A 195 -3.10 -10.75 -4.61
C LEU A 195 -3.72 -9.66 -5.47
N SER A 196 -4.81 -9.04 -5.02
CA SER A 196 -5.39 -7.90 -5.72
C SER A 196 -4.48 -6.69 -5.68
N VAL A 197 -4.29 -6.06 -6.84
CA VAL A 197 -3.46 -4.87 -6.96
C VAL A 197 -4.03 -3.72 -6.13
N THR A 198 -5.33 -3.45 -6.24
CA THR A 198 -5.98 -2.35 -5.52
C THR A 198 -6.01 -2.58 -4.01
N SER A 199 -6.33 -3.81 -3.58
CA SER A 199 -6.24 -4.23 -2.17
C SER A 199 -4.82 -4.03 -1.61
N PHE A 200 -3.79 -4.43 -2.34
CA PHE A 200 -2.39 -4.24 -1.92
C PHE A 200 -2.04 -2.74 -1.76
N LEU A 201 -2.44 -1.88 -2.69
CA LEU A 201 -2.18 -0.44 -2.58
C LEU A 201 -2.90 0.18 -1.37
N TRP A 202 -4.16 -0.18 -1.13
CA TRP A 202 -4.88 0.21 0.09
C TRP A 202 -4.21 -0.35 1.33
N ASN A 203 -3.66 -1.55 1.25
CA ASN A 203 -2.96 -2.20 2.36
C ASN A 203 -1.74 -1.37 2.76
N VAL A 204 -0.91 -0.99 1.78
CA VAL A 204 0.26 -0.10 1.97
C VAL A 204 -0.14 1.24 2.59
N LEU A 205 -1.23 1.87 2.13
CA LEU A 205 -1.64 3.15 2.69
C LEU A 205 -2.21 3.01 4.11
N THR A 206 -2.93 1.93 4.39
CA THR A 206 -3.42 1.58 5.74
C THR A 206 -2.25 1.36 6.69
N TYR A 207 -1.23 0.66 6.21
CA TYR A 207 0.01 0.39 6.91
C TYR A 207 0.76 1.65 7.31
N VAL A 208 0.83 2.65 6.44
CA VAL A 208 1.38 3.97 6.77
C VAL A 208 0.62 4.62 7.95
N GLY A 209 -0.71 4.52 7.96
CA GLY A 209 -1.54 5.01 9.06
C GLY A 209 -1.27 4.27 10.37
N GLU A 210 -1.29 2.94 10.35
CA GLU A 210 -1.04 2.09 11.52
C GLU A 210 0.37 2.31 12.11
N MET A 211 1.38 2.43 11.25
CA MET A 211 2.76 2.75 11.66
C MET A 211 2.88 4.16 12.24
N SER A 212 2.11 5.12 11.71
CA SER A 212 2.06 6.48 12.28
C SER A 212 1.55 6.47 13.71
N VAL A 213 0.52 5.67 14.00
CA VAL A 213 0.00 5.46 15.36
C VAL A 213 1.09 4.85 16.25
N ALA A 214 1.76 3.79 15.80
CA ALA A 214 2.81 3.13 16.56
C ALA A 214 3.99 4.07 16.89
N LEU A 215 4.42 4.90 15.93
CA LEU A 215 5.47 5.89 16.16
C LEU A 215 5.00 6.99 17.11
N ALA A 216 3.76 7.48 16.98
CA ALA A 216 3.18 8.45 17.90
C ALA A 216 3.14 7.94 19.35
N GLU A 217 2.74 6.68 19.54
CA GLU A 217 2.75 6.03 20.85
C GLU A 217 4.16 5.92 21.42
N PHE A 218 5.15 5.54 20.60
CA PHE A 218 6.55 5.50 21.00
C PHE A 218 7.04 6.87 21.48
N LEU A 219 6.83 7.92 20.67
CA LEU A 219 7.25 9.29 21.00
C LEU A 219 6.58 9.79 22.29
N THR A 220 5.31 9.44 22.50
CA THR A 220 4.56 9.78 23.71
C THR A 220 5.15 9.08 24.94
N ARG A 221 5.48 7.79 24.85
CA ARG A 221 6.04 6.99 25.96
C ARG A 221 7.38 7.54 26.45
N ILE A 222 8.26 7.91 25.52
CA ILE A 222 9.55 8.51 25.86
C ILE A 222 9.44 10.01 26.21
N LYS A 223 8.21 10.55 26.27
CA LYS A 223 7.90 11.95 26.56
C LYS A 223 8.63 12.93 25.64
N ALA A 224 8.73 12.57 24.36
CA ALA A 224 9.59 13.29 23.42
C ALA A 224 9.10 14.67 23.02
N CYS A 225 7.82 14.93 23.24
CA CYS A 225 7.14 16.10 22.74
C CYS A 225 6.54 16.95 23.86
N ASP A 226 6.32 18.22 23.56
CA ASP A 226 5.55 19.12 24.41
C ASP A 226 4.06 19.04 24.06
N PRO A 227 3.19 18.53 24.95
CA PRO A 227 1.77 18.31 24.63
C PRO A 227 0.99 19.60 24.35
N GLY A 228 1.57 20.77 24.65
CA GLY A 228 0.97 22.08 24.37
C GLY A 228 1.23 22.63 22.97
N ILE A 229 2.10 21.99 22.17
CA ILE A 229 2.50 22.44 20.83
C ILE A 229 2.06 21.39 19.81
N VAL A 230 0.76 21.17 19.63
CA VAL A 230 0.28 20.29 18.55
C VAL A 230 -0.24 21.18 17.43
N GLU A 231 0.59 21.45 16.43
CA GLU A 231 0.14 22.07 15.19
C GLU A 231 -0.41 20.98 14.27
N ALA A 232 -1.71 21.07 13.95
CA ALA A 232 -2.29 20.24 12.91
C ALA A 232 -1.62 20.59 11.57
N ARG A 233 -0.97 19.60 10.94
CA ARG A 233 -0.37 19.78 9.61
C ARG A 233 -1.20 19.11 8.54
N ASP A 234 -1.35 19.81 7.41
CA ASP A 234 -1.95 19.23 6.22
C ASP A 234 -1.07 18.10 5.68
N THR A 235 -1.65 16.90 5.58
CA THR A 235 -1.07 15.74 4.91
C THR A 235 -1.55 15.64 3.48
N SER A 236 -1.35 16.72 2.73
CA SER A 236 -1.90 16.87 1.37
C SER A 236 -1.53 15.69 0.47
N ILE A 237 -0.32 15.14 0.60
CA ILE A 237 0.13 13.99 -0.21
C ILE A 237 -0.60 12.69 0.16
N PHE A 238 -0.74 12.38 1.45
CA PHE A 238 -1.47 11.21 1.92
C PHE A 238 -2.95 11.29 1.53
N ARG A 239 -3.57 12.47 1.70
CA ARG A 239 -4.95 12.74 1.24
C ARG A 239 -5.08 12.51 -0.25
N LYS A 240 -4.23 13.15 -1.07
CA LYS A 240 -4.26 12.99 -2.55
C LYS A 240 -4.09 11.54 -2.97
N THR A 241 -3.22 10.79 -2.31
CA THR A 241 -3.04 9.35 -2.57
C THR A 241 -4.28 8.56 -2.21
N ALA A 242 -4.92 8.81 -1.07
CA ALA A 242 -6.19 8.16 -0.70
C ALA A 242 -7.30 8.46 -1.71
N ILE A 243 -7.42 9.70 -2.17
CA ILE A 243 -8.38 10.10 -3.21
C ILE A 243 -8.11 9.36 -4.53
N LYS A 244 -6.84 9.25 -4.95
CA LYS A 244 -6.46 8.47 -6.14
C LYS A 244 -6.82 6.99 -6.01
N LEU A 245 -6.66 6.38 -4.83
CA LEU A 245 -7.08 4.99 -4.62
C LEU A 245 -8.61 4.83 -4.59
N ALA A 246 -9.34 5.81 -4.07
CA ALA A 246 -10.81 5.80 -4.05
C ALA A 246 -11.44 5.87 -5.45
N ARG A 247 -10.69 6.36 -6.44
CA ARG A 247 -11.05 6.36 -7.87
C ARG A 247 -10.97 4.96 -8.50
N LEU A 248 -10.36 3.98 -7.85
CA LEU A 248 -10.16 2.64 -8.40
C LEU A 248 -11.22 1.64 -7.91
N PRO A 249 -11.49 0.56 -8.67
CA PRO A 249 -12.35 -0.53 -8.23
C PRO A 249 -11.86 -1.20 -6.95
N LEU A 250 -12.78 -1.43 -6.01
CA LEU A 250 -12.44 -2.08 -4.74
C LEU A 250 -12.76 -3.57 -4.74
N TYR A 251 -11.73 -4.40 -4.77
CA TYR A 251 -11.87 -5.84 -4.70
C TYR A 251 -10.64 -6.48 -4.08
N SER A 252 -10.80 -7.70 -3.60
CA SER A 252 -9.73 -8.60 -3.18
C SER A 252 -9.88 -9.95 -3.86
N PHE A 253 -8.78 -10.63 -4.16
CA PHE A 253 -8.81 -12.00 -4.69
C PHE A 253 -8.74 -12.93 -3.48
N ASP A 254 -7.72 -13.78 -3.43
CA ASP A 254 -7.47 -14.67 -2.30
C ASP A 254 -6.97 -13.94 -1.05
N ASP A 255 -6.57 -12.67 -1.21
CA ASP A 255 -6.09 -11.81 -0.14
C ASP A 255 -7.22 -11.27 0.76
N ASP A 256 -6.81 -10.77 1.93
CA ASP A 256 -7.70 -10.13 2.88
C ASP A 256 -7.61 -8.62 2.67
N HIS A 257 -8.73 -7.98 2.36
CA HIS A 257 -8.71 -6.54 2.13
C HIS A 257 -8.44 -5.78 3.43
N PRO A 258 -7.64 -4.70 3.43
CA PRO A 258 -7.35 -3.92 4.64
C PRO A 258 -8.60 -3.35 5.33
N PHE A 259 -9.72 -3.23 4.62
CA PHE A 259 -10.97 -2.73 5.18
C PHE A 259 -11.61 -3.70 6.18
N ASP A 260 -11.20 -4.97 6.14
CA ASP A 260 -11.64 -5.96 7.11
C ASP A 260 -11.03 -5.70 8.50
N ARG A 261 -9.87 -5.02 8.57
CA ARG A 261 -9.22 -4.64 9.83
C ARG A 261 -9.36 -3.16 10.21
N VAL A 262 -9.39 -2.24 9.25
CA VAL A 262 -9.40 -0.78 9.47
C VAL A 262 -10.58 -0.15 8.73
N LYS A 263 -11.28 0.77 9.37
CA LYS A 263 -12.32 1.58 8.74
C LYS A 263 -11.70 2.82 8.10
N TRP A 264 -11.88 2.99 6.80
CA TRP A 264 -11.55 4.22 6.09
C TRP A 264 -12.78 5.12 5.99
N VAL A 265 -12.61 6.41 6.29
CA VAL A 265 -13.67 7.43 6.17
C VAL A 265 -13.14 8.55 5.29
N LEU A 266 -13.76 8.76 4.14
CA LEU A 266 -13.44 9.87 3.24
C LEU A 266 -14.60 10.86 3.29
N SER A 267 -14.36 12.00 3.93
CA SER A 267 -15.32 13.10 4.00
C SER A 267 -15.09 14.00 2.77
N LEU A 268 -16.04 13.98 1.84
CA LEU A 268 -15.94 14.69 0.56
C LEU A 268 -16.78 15.98 0.59
N ASP A 269 -16.17 17.11 0.23
CA ASP A 269 -16.92 18.30 -0.20
C ASP A 269 -17.19 18.23 -1.72
N ASP A 270 -17.92 19.20 -2.27
CA ASP A 270 -18.27 19.21 -3.70
C ASP A 270 -17.03 19.15 -4.61
N LYS A 271 -15.94 19.79 -4.19
CA LYS A 271 -14.68 19.80 -4.94
C LYS A 271 -14.02 18.42 -4.93
N LEU A 272 -13.86 17.82 -3.76
CA LEU A 272 -13.26 16.50 -3.59
C LEU A 272 -14.12 15.40 -4.18
N ALA A 273 -15.45 15.54 -4.15
CA ALA A 273 -16.36 14.63 -4.84
C ALA A 273 -16.06 14.63 -6.35
N GLY A 274 -15.89 15.81 -6.96
CA GLY A 274 -15.42 15.93 -8.34
C GLY A 274 -14.06 15.27 -8.58
N GLU A 275 -13.08 15.52 -7.70
CA GLU A 275 -11.73 14.93 -7.77
C GLU A 275 -11.71 13.40 -7.53
N THR A 276 -12.74 12.84 -6.90
CA THR A 276 -12.81 11.39 -6.58
C THR A 276 -13.60 10.60 -7.63
N ASN A 277 -14.31 11.27 -8.53
CA ASN A 277 -15.10 10.59 -9.55
C ASN A 277 -14.23 10.17 -10.74
N SER A 278 -14.04 8.87 -10.94
CA SER A 278 -13.40 8.30 -12.13
C SER A 278 -14.40 7.73 -13.14
N GLY A 279 -15.67 7.56 -12.76
CA GLY A 279 -16.67 6.84 -13.54
C GLY A 279 -16.44 5.33 -13.64
N ILE A 280 -15.36 4.79 -13.07
CA ILE A 280 -15.03 3.36 -13.18
C ILE A 280 -15.93 2.55 -12.24
N TYR A 281 -16.60 1.54 -12.78
CA TYR A 281 -17.44 0.64 -11.99
C TYR A 281 -16.65 -0.09 -10.90
N GLY A 282 -17.16 -0.05 -9.67
CA GLY A 282 -16.51 -0.55 -8.47
C GLY A 282 -15.72 0.48 -7.66
N SER A 283 -15.58 1.71 -8.16
CA SER A 283 -14.93 2.82 -7.43
C SER A 283 -15.84 3.42 -6.36
N LEU A 284 -15.33 4.38 -5.56
CA LEU A 284 -16.11 5.00 -4.48
C LEU A 284 -17.43 5.60 -4.95
N LEU A 285 -17.41 6.40 -6.02
CA LEU A 285 -18.60 7.12 -6.50
C LEU A 285 -19.39 6.37 -7.58
N THR A 286 -18.83 5.29 -8.12
CA THR A 286 -19.52 4.36 -9.03
C THR A 286 -19.44 2.95 -8.42
N SER A 287 -20.01 2.79 -7.24
CA SER A 287 -19.88 1.59 -6.41
C SER A 287 -20.34 0.32 -7.09
N TRP A 288 -19.79 -0.82 -6.67
CA TRP A 288 -20.32 -2.13 -7.02
C TRP A 288 -21.81 -2.23 -6.68
N SER A 289 -22.58 -2.79 -7.60
CA SER A 289 -23.95 -3.20 -7.34
C SER A 289 -24.00 -4.22 -6.19
N LYS A 290 -25.09 -4.25 -5.44
CA LYS A 290 -25.31 -5.27 -4.39
C LYS A 290 -25.85 -6.59 -4.94
N SER A 291 -25.86 -6.75 -6.26
CA SER A 291 -26.24 -8.00 -6.91
C SER A 291 -25.34 -9.15 -6.45
N GLY A 292 -25.90 -10.36 -6.37
CA GLY A 292 -25.12 -11.58 -6.17
C GLY A 292 -24.56 -12.15 -7.49
N ASP A 293 -24.92 -11.54 -8.62
CA ASP A 293 -24.61 -12.06 -9.96
C ASP A 293 -23.20 -11.65 -10.40
N GLY A 294 -22.19 -12.46 -10.07
CA GLY A 294 -20.81 -12.30 -10.52
C GLY A 294 -20.28 -13.53 -11.23
N LYS A 295 -19.61 -13.36 -12.38
CA LYS A 295 -18.99 -14.47 -13.11
C LYS A 295 -17.64 -14.06 -13.69
N PHE A 296 -16.63 -14.91 -13.49
CA PHE A 296 -15.37 -14.80 -14.22
C PHE A 296 -15.58 -15.12 -15.70
N GLY A 297 -14.98 -14.30 -16.55
CA GLY A 297 -14.86 -14.52 -17.99
C GLY A 297 -13.51 -15.15 -18.33
N GLY A 298 -12.87 -14.65 -19.40
CA GLY A 298 -11.52 -15.05 -19.76
C GLY A 298 -10.49 -14.58 -18.73
N PHE A 299 -9.37 -15.28 -18.65
CA PHE A 299 -8.19 -14.83 -17.89
C PHE A 299 -6.97 -14.77 -18.80
N ARG A 300 -6.03 -13.91 -18.43
CA ARG A 300 -4.72 -13.74 -19.08
C ARG A 300 -3.65 -13.70 -17.99
N LEU A 301 -2.64 -14.54 -18.13
CA LEU A 301 -1.39 -14.39 -17.37
C LEU A 301 -0.35 -13.74 -18.25
N LEU A 302 0.23 -12.67 -17.74
CA LEU A 302 1.19 -11.87 -18.47
C LEU A 302 2.59 -12.33 -18.12
N TYR A 303 2.97 -13.51 -18.64
CA TYR A 303 4.35 -13.98 -18.60
C TYR A 303 5.16 -13.29 -19.68
N ALA A 304 6.22 -12.59 -19.28
CA ALA A 304 7.32 -12.28 -20.18
C ALA A 304 8.37 -13.38 -20.03
N GLY A 305 8.52 -14.19 -21.09
CA GLY A 305 9.53 -15.24 -21.14
C GLY A 305 10.95 -14.69 -21.15
N ASP A 306 11.88 -15.46 -20.61
CA ASP A 306 13.34 -15.19 -20.63
C ASP A 306 14.03 -15.86 -21.84
N GLY A 307 13.25 -16.42 -22.77
CA GLY A 307 13.72 -17.15 -23.94
C GLY A 307 14.17 -18.59 -23.66
N ILE A 308 14.16 -19.04 -22.40
CA ILE A 308 14.66 -20.37 -22.00
C ILE A 308 13.60 -21.17 -21.25
N THR A 309 12.87 -20.54 -20.32
CA THR A 309 11.85 -21.15 -19.48
C THR A 309 10.68 -21.65 -20.32
N ARG A 310 10.32 -22.93 -20.15
CA ARG A 310 9.27 -23.61 -20.92
C ARG A 310 8.06 -24.04 -20.10
N THR A 311 8.17 -24.01 -18.78
CA THR A 311 7.15 -24.52 -17.87
C THR A 311 6.67 -23.40 -16.95
N PHE A 312 5.39 -23.09 -17.05
CA PHE A 312 4.73 -22.06 -16.26
C PHE A 312 3.49 -22.67 -15.60
N LYS A 313 3.39 -22.53 -14.27
CA LYS A 313 2.20 -22.93 -13.51
C LYS A 313 1.30 -21.72 -13.36
N ILE A 314 0.11 -21.85 -13.92
CA ILE A 314 -0.92 -20.82 -13.89
C ILE A 314 -1.39 -20.58 -12.45
N ALA A 315 -1.30 -19.34 -11.99
CA ALA A 315 -1.98 -18.88 -10.78
C ALA A 315 -3.44 -18.59 -11.11
N ASN A 316 -4.37 -19.22 -10.38
CA ASN A 316 -5.79 -18.91 -10.47
C ASN A 316 -6.30 -18.53 -9.09
N PRO A 317 -6.93 -17.36 -8.92
CA PRO A 317 -7.57 -17.02 -7.68
C PRO A 317 -8.75 -17.97 -7.43
N THR A 318 -8.96 -18.30 -6.17
CA THR A 318 -10.07 -19.16 -5.72
C THR A 318 -11.33 -18.36 -5.40
N LYS A 319 -11.18 -17.07 -5.09
CA LYS A 319 -12.27 -16.15 -4.77
C LYS A 319 -12.00 -14.74 -5.33
N LEU A 320 -13.08 -13.99 -5.54
CA LEU A 320 -13.07 -12.54 -5.74
C LEU A 320 -14.14 -11.97 -4.82
N ASP A 321 -13.73 -11.08 -3.93
CA ASP A 321 -14.59 -10.40 -2.98
C ASP A 321 -14.69 -8.92 -3.37
N LEU A 322 -15.92 -8.44 -3.55
CA LEU A 322 -16.22 -7.06 -3.92
C LEU A 322 -16.42 -6.26 -2.64
N LYS A 323 -15.67 -5.17 -2.48
CA LYS A 323 -15.79 -4.34 -1.27
C LYS A 323 -16.66 -3.13 -1.54
N HIS A 324 -17.64 -2.93 -0.67
CA HIS A 324 -18.55 -1.79 -0.74
C HIS A 324 -18.10 -0.71 0.25
N TRP A 325 -18.17 0.55 -0.17
CA TRP A 325 -18.12 1.67 0.74
C TRP A 325 -19.48 1.80 1.44
N GLU A 326 -19.47 1.77 2.77
CA GLU A 326 -20.64 1.98 3.64
C GLU A 326 -20.45 3.22 4.52
#